data_AF-A0A2I1G693-F1
#
_entry.id   AF-A0A2I1G693-F1
#
_cell.length_a   1.000
_cell.length_b   1.000
_cell.length_c   1.000
_cell.angle_alpha   90.00
_cell.angle_beta   90.00
_cell.angle_gamma   90.00
#
_symmetry.space_group_name_H-M   'P 1'
#
loop_
_entity.id
_entity.type
_entity.pdbx_description
1 polymer ?
#
loop_
_entity_poly.entity_id
_entity_poly.type
_entity_poly.pdbx_seq_one_letter_code
_entity_poly.pdbx_strand_id
1 'polypeptide(L)' 'VFDNTDALCRTKKSGLKTDRAKLGLLNLALHVTYELKFKIIDKNHRYYYLVGSFDSKNTPKLPSYQMGEKIYWKNDEDI' A
#
# COMPACT_ATOMS: atom_id res chain seq x y z
N VAL A 1 18.17 -16.56 4.31
CA VAL A 1 18.41 -15.48 5.30
C VAL A 1 18.70 -14.24 4.48
N PHE A 2 17.85 -13.22 4.53
CA PHE A 2 18.05 -12.00 3.75
C PHE A 2 18.86 -11.00 4.58
N ASP A 3 20.12 -10.83 4.20
CA ASP A 3 21.06 -9.87 4.81
C ASP A 3 20.72 -8.44 4.37
N ASN A 4 19.81 -7.81 5.10
CA ASN A 4 19.57 -6.37 5.03
C ASN A 4 20.61 -5.63 5.88
N THR A 5 21.89 -5.85 5.63
CA THR A 5 22.95 -5.45 6.59
C THR A 5 23.52 -4.05 6.35
N ASP A 6 23.44 -3.41 5.17
CA ASP A 6 24.26 -2.20 4.95
C ASP A 6 23.60 -1.00 4.25
N ALA A 7 22.28 -0.85 4.30
CA ALA A 7 21.62 0.36 3.78
C ALA A 7 20.81 1.17 4.81
N LEU A 8 20.87 0.84 6.10
CA LEU A 8 20.35 1.72 7.15
C LEU A 8 21.42 2.77 7.50
N CYS A 9 21.76 3.61 6.52
CA CYS A 9 22.76 4.66 6.68
C CYS A 9 22.27 5.62 7.78
N ARG A 10 22.84 5.44 8.98
CA ARG A 10 22.86 6.32 10.16
C ARG A 10 22.01 7.58 10.00
N THR A 11 20.70 7.46 10.15
CA THR A 11 19.88 8.65 10.40
C THR A 11 20.08 8.98 11.87
N LYS A 12 20.76 10.10 12.15
CA LYS A 12 20.73 10.72 13.49
C LYS A 12 19.28 10.69 13.96
N LYS A 13 19.00 10.32 15.22
CA LYS A 13 17.66 10.29 15.84
C LYS A 13 16.79 11.54 15.54
N SER A 14 17.40 12.63 15.10
CA SER A 14 16.77 13.88 14.65
C SER A 14 16.15 13.87 13.24
N GLY A 15 16.44 12.90 12.37
CA GLY A 15 16.02 12.89 10.96
C GLY A 15 14.55 12.51 10.72
N LEU A 16 13.98 11.65 11.57
CA LEU A 16 12.59 11.20 11.49
C LEU A 16 11.63 12.09 12.29
N LYS A 17 12.02 13.32 12.61
CA LYS A 17 11.15 14.27 13.32
C LYS A 17 10.04 14.82 12.43
N THR A 18 10.31 14.99 11.14
CA THR A 18 9.35 15.60 10.22
C THR A 18 8.42 14.55 9.62
N ASP A 19 7.15 14.90 9.46
CA ASP A 19 6.16 14.00 8.85
C ASP A 19 6.50 13.68 7.39
N ARG A 20 7.21 14.58 6.70
CA ARG A 20 7.76 14.34 5.37
C ARG A 20 8.82 13.23 5.36
N ALA A 21 9.71 13.19 6.35
CA ALA A 21 10.72 12.13 6.45
C ALA A 21 10.07 10.77 6.78
N LYS A 22 9.07 10.76 7.66
CA LYS A 22 8.27 9.56 7.95
C LYS A 22 7.56 9.04 6.71
N LEU A 23 6.92 9.94 5.95
CA LEU A 23 6.24 9.59 4.70
C LEU A 23 7.21 9.07 3.64
N GLY A 24 8.41 9.67 3.54
CA GLY A 24 9.47 9.19 2.66
C GLY A 24 9.92 7.76 3.00
N LEU A 25 10.10 7.46 4.29
CA LEU A 25 10.45 6.11 4.74
C LEU A 25 9.33 5.10 4.48
N LEU A 26 8.07 5.49 4.73
CA LEU A 26 6.90 4.67 4.42
C LEU A 26 6.80 4.36 2.92
N ASN A 27 7.00 5.37 2.07
CA ASN A 27 7.03 5.19 0.62
C ASN A 27 8.15 4.26 0.16
N LEU A 28 9.32 4.36 0.78
CA LEU A 28 10.45 3.46 0.48
C LEU A 28 10.11 2.02 0.84
N ALA A 29 9.57 1.80 2.05
CA ALA A 29 9.17 0.46 2.50
C ALA A 29 8.12 -0.14 1.57
N LEU A 30 7.04 0.61 1.27
CA LEU A 30 5.98 0.17 0.35
C LEU A 30 6.50 -0.19 -1.05
N HIS A 31 7.47 0.57 -1.56
CA HIS A 31 8.03 0.32 -2.87
C HIS A 31 8.89 -0.93 -2.90
N VAL A 32 9.70 -1.15 -1.86
CA VAL A 32 10.57 -2.34 -1.76
C VAL A 32 9.75 -3.61 -1.57
N THR A 33 8.68 -3.56 -0.77
CA THR A 33 7.91 -4.77 -0.43
C THR A 33 6.79 -5.08 -1.43
N TYR A 34 6.16 -4.05 -1.98
CA TYR A 34 4.93 -4.20 -2.76
C TYR A 34 4.98 -3.49 -4.12
N GLU A 35 6.09 -2.82 -4.45
CA GLU A 35 6.17 -1.93 -5.62
C GLU A 35 5.09 -0.83 -5.62
N LEU A 36 4.65 -0.42 -4.42
CA LEU A 36 3.63 0.61 -4.19
C LEU A 36 4.26 1.91 -3.70
N LYS A 37 3.64 3.05 -4.01
CA LYS A 37 4.02 4.36 -3.46
C LYS A 37 2.85 5.33 -3.37
N PHE A 38 2.87 6.20 -2.38
CA PHE A 38 1.96 7.34 -2.32
C PHE A 38 2.39 8.44 -3.29
N LYS A 39 1.45 8.89 -4.11
CA LYS A 39 1.55 10.12 -4.91
C LYS A 39 0.58 11.16 -4.37
N ILE A 40 0.93 12.42 -4.56
CA ILE A 40 0.14 13.57 -4.09
C ILE A 40 -0.95 13.88 -5.12
N ILE A 41 -2.17 14.15 -4.65
CA ILE A 41 -3.31 14.56 -5.48
C ILE A 41 -3.34 16.09 -5.61
N ASP A 42 -3.05 16.81 -4.53
CA ASP A 42 -3.24 18.26 -4.43
C ASP A 42 -1.95 19.03 -4.15
N LYS A 43 -1.87 20.29 -4.61
CA LYS A 43 -0.69 21.15 -4.38
C LYS A 43 -0.46 21.45 -2.89
N ASN A 44 -1.46 21.24 -2.05
CA ASN A 44 -1.38 21.47 -0.61
C ASN A 44 -0.84 20.26 0.17
N HIS A 45 -0.47 19.16 -0.50
CA HIS A 45 0.11 17.96 0.11
C HIS A 45 -0.77 17.34 1.21
N ARG A 46 -2.09 17.49 1.10
CA ARG A 46 -3.06 16.98 2.09
C ARG A 46 -3.59 15.62 1.69
N TYR A 47 -3.72 15.38 0.38
CA TYR A 47 -4.33 14.17 -0.14
C TYR A 47 -3.31 13.37 -0.94
N TYR A 48 -3.25 12.08 -0.62
CA TYR A 48 -2.37 11.11 -1.26
C TYR A 48 -3.17 9.94 -1.79
N TYR A 49 -2.72 9.37 -2.90
CA TYR A 49 -3.27 8.14 -3.47
C TYR A 49 -2.15 7.13 -3.70
N LEU A 50 -2.50 5.85 -3.65
CA LEU A 50 -1.56 4.75 -3.80
C LEU A 50 -1.41 4.40 -5.29
N VAL A 51 -0.17 4.24 -5.75
CA VAL A 51 0.18 3.91 -7.14
C VAL A 51 1.21 2.80 -7.16
N GLY A 52 1.05 1.81 -8.04
CA GLY A 52 2.06 0.77 -8.26
C GLY A 52 1.57 -0.32 -9.19
N SER A 53 2.35 -1.41 -9.27
CA SER A 53 2.14 -2.55 -10.19
C SER A 53 0.82 -3.32 -9.97
N PHE A 54 0.05 -2.96 -8.94
CA PHE A 54 -1.33 -3.41 -8.73
C PHE A 54 -2.33 -2.93 -9.80
N ASP A 55 -1.91 -2.03 -10.70
CA ASP A 55 -2.78 -1.45 -11.72
C ASP A 55 -3.12 -2.45 -12.85
N SER A 56 -4.08 -3.31 -12.50
CA SER A 56 -5.21 -3.89 -13.24
C SER A 56 -5.02 -4.61 -14.58
N LYS A 57 -3.85 -4.59 -15.24
CA LYS A 57 -3.67 -5.38 -16.48
C LYS A 57 -3.35 -6.85 -16.22
N ASN A 58 -2.63 -7.14 -15.14
CA ASN A 58 -2.20 -8.50 -14.76
C ASN A 58 -2.71 -8.91 -13.38
N THR A 59 -3.59 -8.12 -12.77
CA THR A 59 -4.11 -8.41 -11.44
C THR A 59 -5.04 -9.61 -11.56
N PRO A 60 -4.81 -10.72 -10.83
CA PRO A 60 -5.71 -11.85 -10.86
C PRO A 60 -7.10 -11.36 -10.48
N LYS A 61 -8.10 -11.64 -11.34
CA LYS A 61 -9.49 -11.31 -11.04
C LYS A 61 -9.81 -11.87 -9.66
N LEU A 62 -10.28 -11.00 -8.78
CA LEU A 62 -10.72 -11.44 -7.47
C LEU A 62 -11.82 -12.51 -7.69
N PRO A 63 -11.80 -13.59 -6.91
CA PRO A 63 -12.85 -14.59 -7.01
C PRO A 63 -14.22 -13.95 -6.77
N SER A 64 -15.24 -14.44 -7.47
CA SER A 64 -16.57 -13.83 -7.57
C SER A 64 -17.26 -13.57 -6.23
N TYR A 65 -16.89 -14.29 -5.17
CA TYR A 65 -17.42 -14.06 -3.81
C TYR A 65 -16.89 -12.77 -3.16
N GLN A 66 -15.71 -12.29 -3.58
CA GLN A 66 -15.15 -11.01 -3.12
C GLN A 66 -15.61 -9.83 -3.99
N MET A 67 -16.03 -10.10 -5.22
CA MET A 67 -16.39 -9.07 -6.20
C MET A 67 -17.88 -8.69 -6.16
N GLY A 68 -18.68 -9.33 -5.30
CA GLY A 68 -20.12 -9.07 -5.18
C GLY A 68 -20.95 -9.48 -6.41
N GLU A 69 -20.33 -10.12 -7.40
CA GLU A 69 -20.96 -10.55 -8.65
C GLU A 69 -21.91 -11.74 -8.45
N LYS A 70 -21.75 -12.50 -7.37
CA LYS A 70 -22.61 -13.62 -7.01
C LYS A 70 -22.93 -13.57 -5.51
N ILE A 71 -24.21 -13.70 -5.19
CA ILE A 71 -24.67 -13.93 -3.82
C ILE A 71 -24.41 -15.40 -3.50
N TYR A 72 -23.45 -15.68 -2.62
CA TYR A 72 -23.08 -17.05 -2.21
C TYR A 72 -23.83 -17.56 -0.98
N TRP A 73 -24.59 -16.70 -0.33
CA TRP A 73 -25.41 -17.04 0.83
C TRP A 73 -26.86 -16.68 0.50
N LYS A 74 -27.68 -17.68 0.22
CA LYS A 74 -29.12 -17.53 0.32
C LYS A 74 -29.41 -17.64 1.82
N ASN A 75 -29.91 -16.56 2.43
CA ASN A 75 -30.50 -16.69 3.75
C ASN A 75 -31.69 -17.64 3.55
N ASP A 76 -31.57 -18.86 4.05
CA ASP A 76 -32.73 -19.73 4.16
C ASP A 76 -33.70 -18.99 5.07
N GLU A 77 -34.84 -18.60 4.51
CA GLU A 77 -35.95 -17.99 5.24
C GLU A 77 -36.24 -18.84 6.48
N ASP A 78 -36.31 -18.16 7.63
CA ASP A 78 -36.81 -18.70 8.89
C ASP A 78 -38.10 -19.49 8.64
N ILE A 79 -38.06 -20.81 8.85
CA ILE A 79 -39.23 -21.70 8.81
C ILE A 79 -40.17 -21.36 9.95
#